data_AF-L8M4W7-F1
#
_entry.id   AF-L8M4W7-F1
#
_cell.length_a   1.000
_cell.length_b   1.000
_cell.length_c   1.000
_cell.angle_alpha   90.00
_cell.angle_beta   90.00
_cell.angle_gamma   90.00
#
_symmetry.space_group_name_H-M   'P 1'
#
loop_
_entity.id
_entity.type
_entity.pdbx_description
1 polymer ?
#
loop_
_entity_poly.entity_id
_entity_poly.type
_entity_poly.pdbx_seq_one_letter_code
_entity_poly.pdbx_strand_id
1 'polypeptide(L)'
;MNNNQLNQERINKLLSEIIDSNIDIQESAIYELGELKIESVVPNLVSLLNNEDTNLDVRWLIVESLGKINSPNTVEPLMSCLSNKAENLNVRQAAIKGLSQHISSSKILLSLLQFADNEKQDIFLREKVKYSIANNLKQTIETKNKDLQEIKDWLETLFTKDSVTTEKILVSNTRSYSTKSSNFTNYVNRAKSLNLNNQELVLIIDCEIKDDKSIILFLEVLPQPNKGITILPSGLRVTFLSPSEKVLKEAKAKEADNRIVLPIPLKIKQLQISLAANKPFKIKVSVENDSYTELFPLG
;
A
#
# COMPACT_ATOMS: atom_id res chain seq x y z
N MET A 1 31.30 12.26 22.05
CA MET A 1 29.88 12.60 22.19
C MET A 1 29.07 11.49 21.53
N ASN A 2 28.13 10.87 22.23
CA ASN A 2 27.22 9.89 21.63
C ASN A 2 26.06 10.62 20.93
N ASN A 3 25.45 10.04 19.90
CA ASN A 3 24.40 10.65 19.06
C ASN A 3 23.22 11.22 19.88
N ASN A 4 22.89 10.61 21.02
CA ASN A 4 21.83 11.11 21.91
C ASN A 4 22.18 12.45 22.57
N GLN A 5 23.46 12.68 22.86
CA GLN A 5 23.93 13.93 23.47
C GLN A 5 23.94 15.07 22.45
N LEU A 6 24.35 14.79 21.21
CA LEU A 6 24.30 15.75 20.09
C LEU A 6 22.86 16.13 19.74
N ASN A 7 21.92 15.19 19.77
CA ASN A 7 20.50 15.46 19.56
C ASN A 7 19.91 16.31 20.69
N GLN A 8 20.28 16.05 21.94
CA GLN A 8 19.82 16.85 23.07
C GLN A 8 20.36 18.29 23.03
N GLU A 9 21.64 18.47 22.67
CA GLU A 9 22.23 19.79 22.48
C GLU A 9 21.56 20.56 21.35
N ARG A 10 21.24 19.90 20.24
CA ARG A 10 20.48 20.51 19.13
C ARG A 10 19.08 20.92 19.56
N ILE A 11 18.36 20.07 20.30
CA ILE A 11 17.03 20.40 20.85
C ILE A 11 17.11 21.63 21.75
N ASN A 12 18.07 21.64 22.69
CA ASN A 12 18.23 22.75 23.62
C ASN A 12 18.57 24.06 22.89
N LYS A 13 19.40 23.99 21.86
CA LYS A 13 19.71 25.15 21.01
C LYS A 13 18.46 25.68 20.32
N LEU A 14 17.67 24.82 19.66
CA LEU A 14 16.42 25.22 19.02
C LEU A 14 15.42 25.82 20.03
N LEU A 15 15.32 25.25 21.24
CA LEU A 15 14.48 25.82 22.29
C LEU A 15 14.95 27.20 22.75
N SER A 16 16.26 27.46 22.84
CA SER A 16 16.78 28.79 23.16
C SER A 16 16.51 29.81 22.05
N GLU A 17 16.61 29.39 20.78
CA GLU A 17 16.30 30.22 19.61
C GLU A 17 14.82 30.61 19.56
N ILE A 18 13.93 29.85 20.18
CA ILE A 18 12.51 30.20 20.30
C ILE A 18 12.26 31.34 21.29
N ILE A 19 13.08 31.48 22.34
CA ILE A 19 12.82 32.40 23.45
C ILE A 19 13.50 33.75 23.22
N ASP A 20 14.78 33.75 22.82
CA ASP A 20 15.66 34.93 22.91
C ASP A 20 15.99 35.53 21.53
N SER A 21 15.12 35.38 20.54
CA SER A 21 15.41 35.79 19.16
C SER A 21 14.27 36.57 18.48
N ASN A 22 14.56 37.10 17.29
CA ASN A 22 13.56 37.74 16.44
C ASN A 22 12.62 36.70 15.80
N ILE A 23 11.50 37.16 15.25
CA ILE A 23 10.43 36.30 14.71
C ILE A 23 10.98 35.29 13.66
N ASP A 24 11.87 35.73 12.76
CA ASP A 24 12.41 34.87 11.71
C ASP A 24 13.19 33.65 12.27
N ILE A 25 13.96 33.87 13.34
CA ILE A 25 14.72 32.81 14.02
C ILE A 25 13.78 31.90 14.82
N GLN A 26 12.78 32.47 15.51
CA GLN A 26 11.76 31.67 16.21
C GLN A 26 11.01 30.75 15.25
N GLU A 27 10.57 31.29 14.11
CA GLU A 27 9.86 30.52 13.10
C GLU A 27 10.71 29.37 12.56
N SER A 28 11.97 29.67 12.22
CA SER A 28 12.92 28.66 11.74
C SER A 28 13.10 27.53 12.76
N ALA A 29 13.25 27.87 14.04
CA ALA A 29 13.42 26.88 15.10
C ALA A 29 12.16 26.03 15.34
N ILE A 30 10.97 26.65 15.37
CA ILE A 30 9.69 25.94 15.54
C ILE A 30 9.42 25.00 14.36
N TYR A 31 9.70 25.46 13.13
CA TYR A 31 9.59 24.65 11.94
C TYR A 31 10.51 23.43 12.00
N GLU A 32 11.79 23.64 12.36
CA GLU A 32 12.78 22.56 12.46
C GLU A 32 12.38 21.52 13.50
N LEU A 33 11.89 21.94 14.68
CA LEU A 33 11.38 21.02 15.70
C LEU A 33 10.22 20.16 15.21
N GLY A 34 9.32 20.74 14.40
CA GLY A 34 8.22 20.03 13.77
C GLY A 34 8.68 18.98 12.74
N GLU A 35 9.63 19.35 11.88
CA GLU A 35 10.22 18.45 10.87
C GLU A 35 10.99 17.28 11.50
N LEU A 36 11.69 17.55 12.61
CA LEU A 36 12.41 16.53 13.38
C LEU A 36 11.47 15.62 14.19
N LYS A 37 10.18 15.96 14.29
CA LYS A 37 9.12 15.19 14.98
C LYS A 37 9.47 14.85 16.43
N ILE A 38 10.06 15.81 17.13
CA ILE A 38 10.57 15.60 18.48
C ILE A 38 9.43 15.71 19.48
N GLU A 39 8.94 14.57 19.97
CA GLU A 39 7.81 14.54 20.91
C GLU A 39 8.13 15.25 22.24
N SER A 40 9.38 15.20 22.71
CA SER A 40 9.76 15.79 24.00
C SER A 40 9.63 17.31 24.07
N VAL A 41 9.54 18.01 22.92
CA VAL A 41 9.35 19.48 22.89
C VAL A 41 7.89 19.91 22.87
N VAL A 42 6.94 18.97 22.79
CA VAL A 42 5.49 19.29 22.79
C VAL A 42 5.11 20.20 23.97
N PRO A 43 5.55 19.96 25.22
CA PRO A 43 5.23 20.86 26.34
C PRO A 43 5.73 22.30 26.13
N ASN A 44 6.93 22.47 25.54
CA ASN A 44 7.50 23.80 25.26
C ASN A 44 6.68 24.53 24.20
N LEU A 45 6.33 23.85 23.10
CA LEU A 45 5.52 24.41 22.03
C LEU A 45 4.11 24.78 22.54
N VAL A 46 3.50 23.95 23.38
CA VAL A 46 2.19 24.23 24.00
C VAL A 46 2.26 25.42 24.94
N SER A 47 3.33 25.54 25.73
CA SER A 47 3.54 26.70 26.60
C SER A 47 3.60 28.01 25.80
N LEU A 48 4.29 27.99 24.65
CA LEU A 48 4.37 29.17 23.78
C LEU A 48 3.03 29.46 23.10
N LEU A 49 2.33 28.45 22.61
CA LEU A 49 1.00 28.60 22.00
C LEU A 49 -0.04 29.25 22.93
N ASN A 50 0.07 28.98 24.24
CA ASN A 50 -0.79 29.52 25.29
C ASN A 50 -0.34 30.89 25.80
N ASN A 51 0.81 31.41 25.38
CA ASN A 51 1.24 32.76 25.73
C ASN A 51 0.51 33.78 24.84
N GLU A 52 -0.23 34.69 25.46
CA GLU A 52 -1.07 35.71 24.79
C GLU A 52 -0.25 36.69 23.94
N ASP A 53 1.02 36.93 24.31
CA ASP A 53 1.93 37.83 23.59
C ASP A 53 2.54 37.17 22.32
N THR A 54 2.27 35.89 22.09
CA THR A 54 2.83 35.17 20.94
C THR A 54 2.21 35.68 19.64
N ASN A 55 3.07 36.07 18.71
CA ASN A 55 2.65 36.54 17.39
C ASN A 55 1.77 35.48 16.67
N LEU A 56 0.77 35.94 15.92
CA LEU A 56 -0.15 35.08 15.18
C LEU A 56 0.56 34.09 14.23
N ASP A 57 1.56 34.54 13.49
CA ASP A 57 2.28 33.71 12.52
C ASP A 57 3.07 32.61 13.24
N VAL A 58 3.68 32.95 14.37
CA VAL A 58 4.33 32.01 15.28
C VAL A 58 3.32 31.00 15.84
N ARG A 59 2.12 31.42 16.27
CA ARG A 59 1.07 30.51 16.77
C ARG A 59 0.58 29.55 15.70
N TRP A 60 0.38 30.03 14.47
CA TRP A 60 0.04 29.18 13.33
C TRP A 60 1.11 28.12 13.09
N LEU A 61 2.37 28.53 13.10
CA LEU A 61 3.50 27.63 12.87
C LEU A 61 3.67 26.60 13.99
N ILE A 62 3.46 26.99 15.25
CA ILE A 62 3.46 26.05 16.39
C ILE A 62 2.41 24.95 16.15
N VAL A 63 1.19 25.33 15.77
CA VAL A 63 0.11 24.37 15.51
C VAL A 63 0.44 23.48 14.31
N GLU A 64 1.06 24.02 13.26
CA GLU A 64 1.53 23.19 12.15
C GLU A 64 2.61 22.20 12.60
N SER A 65 3.59 22.64 13.39
CA SER A 65 4.65 21.79 13.93
C SER A 65 4.11 20.70 14.85
N LEU A 66 3.15 21.01 15.73
CA LEU A 66 2.43 20.02 16.53
C LEU A 66 1.71 18.99 15.65
N GLY A 67 1.12 19.42 14.55
CA GLY A 67 0.54 18.54 13.54
C GLY A 67 1.58 17.60 12.89
N LYS A 68 2.77 18.13 12.54
CA LYS A 68 3.85 17.35 11.92
C LYS A 68 4.49 16.33 12.87
N ILE A 69 4.61 16.67 14.17
CA ILE A 69 5.08 15.76 15.21
C ILE A 69 4.19 14.51 15.26
N ASN A 70 2.88 14.67 15.06
CA ASN A 70 1.91 13.58 14.92
C ASN A 70 2.02 12.52 16.05
N SER A 71 2.23 12.99 17.29
CA SER A 71 2.26 12.17 18.50
C SER A 71 0.91 12.20 19.22
N PRO A 72 0.51 11.15 19.96
CA PRO A 72 -0.70 11.19 20.79
C PRO A 72 -0.76 12.41 21.73
N ASN A 73 0.39 12.92 22.16
CA ASN A 73 0.49 14.07 23.06
C ASN A 73 0.16 15.43 22.39
N THR A 74 0.04 15.49 21.06
CA THR A 74 -0.35 16.72 20.34
C THR A 74 -1.86 16.84 20.15
N VAL A 75 -2.61 15.76 20.35
CA VAL A 75 -4.06 15.69 20.06
C VAL A 75 -4.86 16.68 20.91
N GLU A 76 -4.62 16.72 22.22
CA GLU A 76 -5.35 17.60 23.13
C GLU A 76 -5.05 19.09 22.86
N PRO A 77 -3.79 19.52 22.69
CA PRO A 77 -3.47 20.88 22.23
C PRO A 77 -4.16 21.26 20.92
N LEU A 78 -4.11 20.39 19.90
CA LEU A 78 -4.73 20.67 18.61
C LEU A 78 -6.27 20.75 18.71
N MET A 79 -6.91 19.86 19.49
CA MET A 79 -8.35 19.93 19.76
C MET A 79 -8.75 21.22 20.48
N SER A 80 -7.90 21.69 21.40
CA SER A 80 -8.10 22.94 22.13
C SER A 80 -8.04 24.14 21.19
N CYS A 81 -7.05 24.20 20.29
CA CYS A 81 -6.99 25.22 19.23
C CYS A 81 -8.21 25.20 18.33
N LEU A 82 -8.61 24.02 17.83
CA LEU A 82 -9.79 23.90 16.97
C LEU A 82 -11.07 24.41 17.67
N SER A 83 -11.21 24.14 18.96
CA SER A 83 -12.40 24.49 19.74
C SER A 83 -12.40 25.93 20.27
N ASN A 84 -11.25 26.60 20.30
CA ASN A 84 -11.13 27.98 20.75
C ASN A 84 -11.76 28.94 19.73
N LYS A 85 -12.86 29.60 20.10
CA LYS A 85 -13.56 30.54 19.22
C LYS A 85 -12.87 31.90 19.07
N ALA A 86 -12.04 32.28 20.04
CA ALA A 86 -11.24 33.50 19.98
C ALA A 86 -9.97 33.32 19.13
N GLU A 87 -9.66 32.07 18.77
CA GLU A 87 -8.50 31.74 17.95
C GLU A 87 -8.68 32.18 16.49
N ASN A 88 -7.58 32.61 15.88
CA ASN A 88 -7.55 32.96 14.47
C ASN A 88 -7.90 31.75 13.59
N LEU A 89 -8.70 31.98 12.54
CA LEU A 89 -9.17 30.93 11.63
C LEU A 89 -8.03 30.12 11.00
N ASN A 90 -6.91 30.74 10.64
CA ASN A 90 -5.77 30.05 10.04
C ASN A 90 -5.13 29.06 11.03
N VAL A 91 -5.03 29.45 12.30
CA VAL A 91 -4.51 28.58 13.39
C VAL A 91 -5.47 27.42 13.62
N ARG A 92 -6.79 27.67 13.66
CA ARG A 92 -7.81 26.60 13.78
C ARG A 92 -7.79 25.65 12.59
N GLN A 93 -7.57 26.14 11.38
CA GLN A 93 -7.41 25.31 10.20
C GLN A 93 -6.14 24.44 10.24
N ALA A 94 -5.02 24.99 10.71
CA ALA A 94 -3.80 24.21 10.94
C ALA A 94 -4.07 23.09 11.95
N ALA A 95 -4.87 23.35 12.99
CA ALA A 95 -5.28 22.33 13.95
C ALA A 95 -6.11 21.21 13.29
N ILE A 96 -7.04 21.53 12.39
CA ILE A 96 -7.78 20.54 11.59
C ILE A 96 -6.81 19.68 10.77
N LYS A 97 -5.84 20.30 10.08
CA LYS A 97 -4.84 19.60 9.26
C LYS A 97 -4.02 18.64 10.12
N GLY A 98 -3.55 19.08 11.30
CA GLY A 98 -2.83 18.25 12.26
C GLY A 98 -3.67 17.08 12.76
N LEU A 99 -4.87 17.35 13.29
CA LEU A 99 -5.79 16.33 13.80
C LEU A 99 -6.17 15.29 12.74
N SER A 100 -6.24 15.71 11.48
CA SER A 100 -6.60 14.82 10.38
C SER A 100 -5.54 13.72 10.13
N GLN A 101 -4.28 13.95 10.52
CA GLN A 101 -3.23 12.93 10.46
C GLN A 101 -3.44 11.82 11.49
N HIS A 102 -4.25 12.07 12.53
CA HIS A 102 -4.59 11.11 13.57
C HIS A 102 -5.94 10.40 13.36
N ILE A 103 -6.59 10.53 12.19
CA ILE A 103 -7.93 9.97 11.92
C ILE A 103 -8.02 8.44 12.07
N SER A 104 -6.90 7.72 12.00
CA SER A 104 -6.82 6.30 12.33
C SER A 104 -7.26 5.98 13.76
N SER A 105 -7.24 6.96 14.67
CA SER A 105 -7.86 6.86 16.00
C SER A 105 -9.35 7.10 15.90
N SER A 106 -10.14 6.07 16.20
CA SER A 106 -11.61 6.15 16.22
C SER A 106 -12.12 7.29 17.13
N LYS A 107 -11.43 7.55 18.24
CA LYS A 107 -11.76 8.65 19.17
C LYS A 107 -11.64 10.02 18.48
N ILE A 108 -10.57 10.25 17.72
CA ILE A 108 -10.32 11.54 17.07
C ILE A 108 -11.25 11.73 15.87
N LEU A 109 -11.46 10.67 15.09
CA LEU A 109 -12.44 10.68 14.00
C LEU A 109 -13.84 11.05 14.52
N LEU A 110 -14.29 10.43 15.62
CA LEU A 110 -15.59 10.77 16.22
C LEU A 110 -15.65 12.23 16.69
N SER A 111 -14.60 12.74 17.35
CA SER A 111 -14.56 14.14 17.77
C SER A 111 -14.62 15.12 16.60
N LEU A 112 -13.93 14.83 15.50
CA LEU A 112 -13.95 15.66 14.29
C LEU A 112 -15.31 15.61 13.58
N LEU A 113 -15.94 14.44 13.51
CA LEU A 113 -17.30 14.30 12.96
C LEU A 113 -18.31 15.09 13.80
N GLN A 114 -18.26 14.97 15.13
CA GLN A 114 -19.10 15.75 16.04
C GLN A 114 -18.89 17.26 15.88
N PHE A 115 -17.64 17.70 15.68
CA PHE A 115 -17.35 19.10 15.39
C PHE A 115 -17.97 19.55 14.06
N ALA A 116 -17.86 18.72 13.01
CA ALA A 116 -18.41 19.01 11.69
C ALA A 116 -19.94 19.00 11.63
N ASP A 117 -20.61 18.26 12.52
CA ASP A 117 -22.08 18.21 12.61
C ASP A 117 -22.67 19.28 13.53
N ASN A 118 -21.84 19.90 14.39
CA ASN A 118 -22.29 20.93 15.30
C ASN A 118 -22.55 22.26 14.59
N GLU A 119 -23.82 22.60 14.39
CA GLU A 119 -24.27 23.85 13.74
C GLU A 119 -23.82 25.14 14.44
N LYS A 120 -23.38 25.06 15.71
CA LYS A 120 -22.83 26.22 16.43
C LYS A 120 -21.38 26.53 16.06
N GLN A 121 -20.74 25.67 15.28
CA GLN A 121 -19.39 25.89 14.76
C GLN A 121 -19.43 26.65 13.44
N ASP A 122 -18.34 27.34 13.15
CA ASP A 122 -18.17 28.08 11.91
C ASP A 122 -18.34 27.14 10.69
N ILE A 123 -19.19 27.56 9.74
CA ILE A 123 -19.56 26.75 8.58
C ILE A 123 -18.35 26.35 7.73
N PHE A 124 -17.38 27.25 7.59
CA PHE A 124 -16.19 27.00 6.81
C PHE A 124 -15.28 25.98 7.50
N LEU A 125 -15.14 26.07 8.83
CA LEU A 125 -14.40 25.05 9.60
C LEU A 125 -15.09 23.68 9.55
N ARG A 126 -16.42 23.63 9.61
CA ARG A 126 -17.18 22.36 9.46
C ARG A 126 -16.90 21.69 8.12
N GLU A 127 -17.01 22.44 7.01
CA GLU A 127 -16.72 21.92 5.67
C GLU A 127 -15.25 21.53 5.51
N LYS A 128 -14.33 22.30 6.11
CA LYS A 128 -12.90 21.96 6.11
C LYS A 128 -12.62 20.64 6.81
N VAL A 129 -13.27 20.37 7.95
CA VAL A 129 -13.14 19.08 8.65
C VAL A 129 -13.65 17.93 7.77
N LYS A 130 -14.84 18.07 7.17
CA LYS A 130 -15.40 17.04 6.26
C LYS A 130 -14.45 16.75 5.11
N TYR A 131 -13.93 17.79 4.46
CA TYR A 131 -12.96 17.66 3.37
C TYR A 131 -11.68 16.95 3.82
N SER A 132 -11.10 17.36 4.96
CA SER A 132 -9.86 16.76 5.45
C SER A 132 -10.04 15.29 5.85
N ILE A 133 -11.20 14.92 6.39
CA ILE A 133 -11.56 13.51 6.67
C ILE A 133 -11.65 12.72 5.36
N ALA A 134 -12.42 13.22 4.38
CA ALA A 134 -12.60 12.55 3.10
C ALA A 134 -11.27 12.33 2.37
N ASN A 135 -10.42 13.35 2.31
CA ASN A 135 -9.10 13.24 1.68
C ASN A 135 -8.17 12.26 2.42
N ASN A 136 -8.11 12.30 3.75
CA ASN A 136 -7.25 11.37 4.49
C ASN A 136 -7.74 9.92 4.38
N LEU A 137 -9.06 9.69 4.42
CA LEU A 137 -9.62 8.35 4.21
C LEU A 137 -9.37 7.88 2.77
N LYS A 138 -9.57 8.73 1.77
CA LYS A 138 -9.24 8.44 0.37
C LYS A 138 -7.76 8.10 0.20
N GLN A 139 -6.86 8.93 0.73
CA GLN A 139 -5.41 8.69 0.71
C GLN A 139 -5.04 7.40 1.45
N THR A 140 -5.69 7.09 2.58
CA THR A 140 -5.48 5.83 3.31
C THR A 140 -5.93 4.62 2.50
N ILE A 141 -7.05 4.72 1.77
CA ILE A 141 -7.54 3.67 0.88
C ILE A 141 -6.60 3.52 -0.34
N GLU A 142 -6.20 4.63 -0.95
CA GLU A 142 -5.30 4.65 -2.11
C GLU A 142 -3.89 4.15 -1.76
N THR A 143 -3.31 4.57 -0.63
CA THR A 143 -2.01 4.06 -0.17
C THR A 143 -2.05 2.59 0.20
N LYS A 144 -3.14 2.09 0.80
CA LYS A 144 -3.33 0.64 1.03
C LYS A 144 -3.40 -0.16 -0.27
N ASN A 145 -3.98 0.42 -1.33
CA ASN A 145 -4.07 -0.22 -2.64
C ASN A 145 -2.83 0.01 -3.52
N LYS A 146 -1.98 0.98 -3.21
CA LYS A 146 -0.79 1.32 -4.00
C LYS A 146 0.17 0.14 -4.11
N ASP A 147 0.49 -0.51 -2.99
CA ASP A 147 1.37 -1.69 -2.98
C ASP A 147 0.82 -2.81 -3.87
N LEU A 148 -0.50 -3.00 -3.85
CA LEU A 148 -1.19 -3.99 -4.68
C LEU A 148 -1.15 -3.63 -6.16
N GLN A 149 -1.36 -2.35 -6.47
CA GLN A 149 -1.33 -1.87 -7.84
C GLN A 149 0.09 -1.94 -8.42
N GLU A 150 1.11 -1.54 -7.66
CA GLU A 150 2.52 -1.69 -8.06
C GLU A 150 2.90 -3.16 -8.28
N ILE A 151 2.46 -4.08 -7.40
CA ILE A 151 2.67 -5.52 -7.59
C ILE A 151 1.96 -6.03 -8.85
N LYS A 152 0.72 -5.59 -9.10
CA LYS A 152 -0.05 -5.96 -10.29
C LYS A 152 0.65 -5.47 -11.57
N ASP A 153 1.00 -4.19 -11.64
CA ASP A 153 1.66 -3.57 -12.78
C ASP A 153 3.04 -4.21 -13.04
N TRP A 154 3.74 -4.58 -11.97
CA TRP A 154 4.99 -5.35 -12.03
C TRP A 154 4.79 -6.75 -12.62
N LEU A 155 3.77 -7.50 -12.15
CA LEU A 155 3.40 -8.80 -12.72
C LEU A 155 3.03 -8.67 -14.20
N GLU A 156 2.23 -7.67 -14.57
CA GLU A 156 1.87 -7.41 -15.97
C GLU A 156 3.10 -7.13 -16.84
N THR A 157 4.06 -6.34 -16.34
CA THR A 157 5.31 -6.03 -17.03
C THR A 157 6.16 -7.27 -17.25
N LEU A 158 6.29 -8.14 -16.24
CA LEU A 158 7.00 -9.41 -16.34
C LEU A 158 6.49 -10.26 -17.51
N PHE A 159 5.17 -10.32 -17.65
CA PHE A 159 4.51 -11.10 -18.69
C PHE A 159 4.46 -10.39 -20.05
N THR A 160 5.23 -9.32 -20.28
CA THR A 160 5.35 -8.72 -21.62
C THR A 160 6.53 -9.25 -22.42
N LYS A 161 7.54 -9.85 -21.78
CA LYS A 161 8.72 -10.40 -22.45
C LYS A 161 8.46 -11.84 -22.92
N ASP A 162 8.61 -12.10 -24.22
CA ASP A 162 8.45 -13.41 -24.88
C ASP A 162 7.06 -14.07 -24.75
N SER A 163 6.02 -13.30 -24.42
CA SER A 163 4.66 -13.80 -24.22
C SER A 163 3.76 -13.59 -25.45
N VAL A 164 2.77 -14.46 -25.63
CA VAL A 164 1.77 -14.38 -26.70
C VAL A 164 0.41 -14.06 -26.09
N THR A 165 -0.45 -13.34 -26.83
CA THR A 165 -1.78 -13.03 -26.29
C THR A 165 -2.68 -14.26 -26.22
N THR A 166 -3.42 -14.42 -25.12
CA THR A 166 -4.36 -15.54 -24.93
C THR A 166 -5.39 -15.60 -26.06
N GLU A 167 -5.90 -14.46 -26.50
CA GLU A 167 -6.78 -14.36 -27.68
C GLU A 167 -6.13 -14.95 -28.94
N LYS A 168 -4.86 -14.68 -29.24
CA LYS A 168 -4.17 -15.27 -30.41
C LYS A 168 -4.06 -16.80 -30.30
N ILE A 169 -3.90 -17.33 -29.09
CA ILE A 169 -3.80 -18.77 -28.83
C ILE A 169 -5.17 -19.46 -28.98
N LEU A 170 -6.23 -18.82 -28.45
CA LEU A 170 -7.59 -19.36 -28.46
C LEU A 170 -8.26 -19.21 -29.84
N VAL A 171 -8.08 -18.07 -30.52
CA VAL A 171 -8.69 -17.79 -31.83
C VAL A 171 -8.14 -18.69 -32.93
N SER A 172 -6.85 -19.05 -32.89
CA SER A 172 -6.24 -19.95 -33.88
C SER A 172 -6.77 -21.40 -33.83
N ASN A 173 -7.53 -21.78 -32.81
CA ASN A 173 -7.89 -23.17 -32.51
C ASN A 173 -9.38 -23.40 -32.22
N THR A 174 -10.29 -22.59 -32.77
CA THR A 174 -11.74 -22.72 -32.56
C THR A 174 -12.35 -23.95 -33.27
N ARG A 175 -12.02 -25.15 -32.78
CA ARG A 175 -12.94 -26.31 -32.78
C ARG A 175 -13.45 -26.48 -31.36
N SER A 176 -14.55 -25.80 -31.07
CA SER A 176 -15.52 -26.12 -30.01
C SER A 176 -14.96 -26.57 -28.65
N TYR A 177 -14.17 -25.72 -27.99
CA TYR A 177 -14.14 -25.73 -26.53
C TYR A 177 -15.14 -24.69 -26.06
N SER A 178 -16.38 -25.09 -25.75
CA SER A 178 -17.32 -24.19 -25.09
C SER A 178 -16.95 -24.09 -23.61
N THR A 179 -15.82 -23.46 -23.29
CA THR A 179 -15.58 -23.02 -21.92
C THR A 179 -16.20 -21.63 -21.80
N LYS A 180 -17.44 -21.59 -21.29
CA LYS A 180 -17.96 -20.38 -20.64
C LYS A 180 -17.01 -20.07 -19.49
N SER A 181 -15.95 -19.34 -19.78
CA SER A 181 -14.99 -18.84 -18.81
C SER A 181 -15.59 -17.58 -18.18
N SER A 182 -16.60 -17.76 -17.34
CA SER A 182 -17.45 -16.69 -16.80
C SER A 182 -16.85 -15.95 -15.61
N ASN A 183 -15.55 -16.10 -15.30
CA ASN A 183 -14.98 -15.56 -14.05
C ASN A 183 -13.82 -14.56 -14.24
N PHE A 184 -13.40 -14.25 -15.47
CA PHE A 184 -12.34 -13.26 -15.68
C PHE A 184 -12.93 -11.88 -15.94
N THR A 185 -13.26 -11.15 -14.88
CA THR A 185 -13.55 -9.70 -14.96
C THR A 185 -12.28 -8.85 -14.99
N ASN A 186 -11.10 -9.44 -14.77
CA ASN A 186 -9.81 -8.78 -14.90
C ASN A 186 -8.96 -9.53 -15.93
N TYR A 187 -8.46 -8.77 -16.90
CA TYR A 187 -7.74 -9.26 -18.06
C TYR A 187 -6.38 -9.83 -17.69
N VAL A 188 -6.16 -11.13 -17.88
CA VAL A 188 -4.83 -11.58 -18.28
C VAL A 188 -4.81 -12.09 -19.70
N ASN A 189 -4.14 -11.27 -20.50
CA ASN A 189 -4.09 -11.37 -21.95
C ASN A 189 -2.82 -12.06 -22.42
N ARG A 190 -2.09 -12.81 -21.59
CA ARG A 190 -0.74 -13.32 -21.91
C ARG A 190 -0.54 -14.76 -21.44
N ALA A 191 0.21 -15.53 -22.22
CA ALA A 191 0.57 -16.92 -21.91
C ALA A 191 1.97 -17.26 -22.42
N LYS A 192 2.53 -18.36 -21.91
CA LYS A 192 3.85 -18.89 -22.29
C LYS A 192 3.72 -20.32 -22.83
N SER A 193 4.34 -20.60 -23.97
CA SER A 193 4.45 -21.96 -24.50
C SER A 193 5.54 -22.73 -23.73
N LEU A 194 5.23 -23.97 -23.40
CA LEU A 194 6.08 -24.92 -22.69
C LEU A 194 6.23 -26.15 -23.55
N ASN A 195 7.42 -26.72 -23.66
CA ASN A 195 7.63 -28.02 -24.28
C ASN A 195 8.07 -29.02 -23.22
N LEU A 196 7.22 -29.99 -22.92
CA LEU A 196 7.45 -31.04 -21.93
C LEU A 196 7.17 -32.40 -22.59
N ASN A 197 8.17 -33.29 -22.61
CA ASN A 197 8.08 -34.63 -23.19
C ASN A 197 7.58 -34.63 -24.65
N ASN A 198 8.08 -33.69 -25.48
CA ASN A 198 7.62 -33.43 -26.85
C ASN A 198 6.15 -32.98 -26.98
N GLN A 199 5.47 -32.71 -25.87
CA GLN A 199 4.16 -32.09 -25.86
C GLN A 199 4.29 -30.60 -25.64
N GLU A 200 3.63 -29.84 -26.50
CA GLU A 200 3.56 -28.40 -26.35
C GLU A 200 2.34 -28.08 -25.50
N LEU A 201 2.57 -27.44 -24.36
CA LEU A 201 1.56 -27.00 -23.40
C LEU A 201 1.60 -25.48 -23.31
N VAL A 202 0.49 -24.88 -22.92
CA VAL A 202 0.38 -23.45 -22.69
C VAL A 202 0.15 -23.23 -21.21
N LEU A 203 1.04 -22.48 -20.57
CA LEU A 203 0.84 -21.99 -19.22
C LEU A 203 0.30 -20.56 -19.28
N ILE A 204 -0.92 -20.41 -18.78
CA ILE A 204 -1.61 -19.16 -18.54
C ILE A 204 -1.45 -18.83 -17.06
N ILE A 205 -1.00 -17.62 -16.77
CA ILE A 205 -0.81 -17.11 -15.42
C ILE A 205 -1.59 -15.82 -15.33
N ASP A 206 -2.50 -15.72 -14.36
CA ASP A 206 -3.33 -14.56 -14.11
C ASP A 206 -3.26 -14.18 -12.61
N CYS A 207 -3.57 -12.92 -12.28
CA CYS A 207 -3.66 -12.43 -10.92
C CYS A 207 -4.88 -11.53 -10.70
N GLU A 208 -5.57 -11.74 -9.57
CA GLU A 208 -6.68 -10.90 -9.11
C GLU A 208 -6.38 -10.37 -7.71
N ILE A 209 -6.63 -9.08 -7.49
CA ILE A 209 -6.57 -8.48 -6.17
C ILE A 209 -7.88 -8.81 -5.45
N LYS A 210 -7.80 -9.54 -4.33
CA LYS A 210 -8.99 -9.94 -3.56
C LYS A 210 -9.36 -8.91 -2.49
N ASP A 211 -8.37 -8.39 -1.77
CA ASP A 211 -8.54 -7.38 -0.71
C ASP A 211 -7.21 -6.63 -0.46
N ASP A 212 -7.20 -5.73 0.54
CA ASP A 212 -6.05 -4.90 0.93
C ASP A 212 -4.81 -5.68 1.40
N LYS A 213 -4.88 -7.02 1.46
CA LYS A 213 -3.81 -7.89 2.00
C LYS A 213 -3.58 -9.15 1.19
N SER A 214 -4.34 -9.43 0.14
CA SER A 214 -4.25 -10.68 -0.60
C SER A 214 -4.44 -10.56 -2.11
N ILE A 215 -3.61 -11.31 -2.83
CA ILE A 215 -3.67 -11.47 -4.29
C ILE A 215 -3.92 -12.94 -4.58
N ILE A 216 -4.89 -13.23 -5.45
CA ILE A 216 -5.13 -14.55 -5.98
C ILE A 216 -4.29 -14.71 -7.25
N LEU A 217 -3.41 -15.70 -7.30
CA LEU A 217 -2.81 -16.16 -8.56
C LEU A 217 -3.67 -17.27 -9.15
N PHE A 218 -4.04 -17.12 -10.41
CA PHE A 218 -4.70 -18.13 -11.23
C PHE A 218 -3.66 -18.73 -12.17
N LEU A 219 -3.49 -20.04 -12.07
CA LEU A 219 -2.61 -20.79 -12.96
C LEU A 219 -3.45 -21.76 -13.75
N GLU A 220 -3.31 -21.72 -15.06
CA GLU A 220 -4.03 -22.60 -15.96
C GLU A 220 -3.05 -23.20 -16.97
N VAL A 221 -3.04 -24.53 -17.06
CA VAL A 221 -2.27 -25.24 -18.08
C VAL A 221 -3.21 -25.91 -19.06
N LEU A 222 -3.00 -25.67 -20.35
CA LEU A 222 -3.78 -26.20 -21.46
C LEU A 222 -2.86 -26.94 -22.45
N PRO A 223 -3.31 -28.02 -23.12
CA PRO A 223 -2.56 -28.60 -24.22
C PRO A 223 -2.58 -27.69 -25.46
N GLN A 224 -1.47 -27.59 -26.19
CA GLN A 224 -1.45 -26.83 -27.44
C GLN A 224 -1.99 -27.67 -28.61
N PRO A 225 -3.04 -27.21 -29.33
CA PRO A 225 -3.78 -28.07 -30.26
C PRO A 225 -3.06 -28.42 -31.57
N ASN A 226 -1.93 -27.76 -31.91
CA ASN A 226 -1.22 -27.97 -33.18
C ASN A 226 -0.76 -29.43 -33.40
N LYS A 227 -0.77 -30.27 -32.35
CA LYS A 227 -0.45 -31.71 -32.41
C LYS A 227 -1.65 -32.65 -32.19
N GLY A 228 -2.88 -32.14 -32.17
CA GLY A 228 -4.10 -32.95 -31.96
C GLY A 228 -4.29 -33.47 -30.54
N ILE A 229 -3.53 -32.96 -29.56
CA ILE A 229 -3.63 -33.32 -28.15
C ILE A 229 -4.73 -32.47 -27.50
N THR A 230 -5.71 -33.12 -26.88
CA THR A 230 -6.87 -32.47 -26.23
C THR A 230 -6.92 -32.71 -24.72
N ILE A 231 -5.99 -33.50 -24.19
CA ILE A 231 -5.93 -33.93 -22.78
C ILE A 231 -4.51 -33.71 -22.27
N LEU A 232 -4.39 -33.30 -21.01
CA LEU A 232 -3.11 -33.14 -20.34
C LEU A 232 -2.43 -34.49 -20.04
N PRO A 233 -1.09 -34.55 -20.00
CA PRO A 233 -0.37 -35.73 -19.54
C PRO A 233 -0.85 -36.23 -18.18
N SER A 234 -1.05 -37.55 -18.06
CA SER A 234 -1.20 -38.17 -16.75
C SER A 234 0.03 -37.88 -15.90
N GLY A 235 -0.18 -37.45 -14.65
CA GLY A 235 0.93 -37.14 -13.75
C GLY A 235 1.45 -35.70 -13.81
N LEU A 236 0.95 -34.85 -14.72
CA LEU A 236 1.29 -33.43 -14.78
C LEU A 236 0.99 -32.75 -13.43
N ARG A 237 1.98 -32.05 -12.89
CA ARG A 237 1.90 -31.28 -11.64
C ARG A 237 2.25 -29.82 -11.88
N VAL A 238 1.49 -28.93 -11.25
CA VAL A 238 1.76 -27.50 -11.16
C VAL A 238 1.95 -27.16 -9.68
N THR A 239 3.14 -26.68 -9.34
CA THR A 239 3.57 -26.45 -7.95
C THR A 239 4.02 -25.01 -7.79
N PHE A 240 3.45 -24.31 -6.80
CA PHE A 240 3.89 -22.99 -6.37
C PHE A 240 4.84 -23.12 -5.18
N LEU A 241 6.05 -22.57 -5.30
CA LEU A 241 7.16 -22.76 -4.37
C LEU A 241 7.58 -21.43 -3.73
N SER A 242 7.93 -21.46 -2.45
CA SER A 242 8.56 -20.33 -1.76
C SER A 242 9.99 -20.07 -2.29
N PRO A 243 10.62 -18.94 -1.91
CA PRO A 243 12.05 -18.71 -2.18
C PRO A 243 12.99 -19.79 -1.63
N SER A 244 12.56 -20.51 -0.58
CA SER A 244 13.28 -21.64 0.01
C SER A 244 12.90 -22.99 -0.61
N GLU A 245 12.21 -22.99 -1.75
CA GLU A 245 11.70 -24.16 -2.47
C GLU A 245 10.72 -25.03 -1.68
N LYS A 246 10.13 -24.48 -0.62
CA LYS A 246 9.04 -25.16 0.09
C LYS A 246 7.78 -25.11 -0.77
N VAL A 247 7.11 -26.26 -0.91
CA VAL A 247 5.79 -26.34 -1.54
C VAL A 247 4.79 -25.48 -0.75
N LEU A 248 4.30 -24.44 -1.40
CA LEU A 248 3.23 -23.58 -0.88
C LEU A 248 1.87 -24.11 -1.31
N LYS A 249 1.76 -24.55 -2.57
CA LYS A 249 0.56 -25.19 -3.11
C LYS A 249 0.93 -26.08 -4.31
N GLU A 250 0.15 -27.11 -4.55
CA GLU A 250 0.29 -28.00 -5.70
C GLU A 250 -1.08 -28.42 -6.24
N ALA A 251 -1.18 -28.62 -7.55
CA ALA A 251 -2.27 -29.30 -8.22
C ALA A 251 -1.72 -30.31 -9.24
N LYS A 252 -2.48 -31.37 -9.48
CA LYS A 252 -2.11 -32.47 -10.39
C LYS A 252 -3.25 -32.71 -11.37
N ALA A 253 -2.91 -32.96 -12.64
CA ALA A 253 -3.88 -33.43 -13.63
C ALA A 253 -4.43 -34.80 -13.23
N LYS A 254 -5.73 -34.94 -13.34
CA LYS A 254 -6.44 -36.21 -13.34
C LYS A 254 -6.46 -36.78 -14.76
N GLU A 255 -6.78 -38.06 -14.85
CA GLU A 255 -7.03 -38.71 -16.12
C GLU A 255 -8.18 -38.00 -16.86
N ALA A 256 -8.00 -37.74 -18.15
CA ALA A 256 -8.91 -36.96 -19.00
C ALA A 256 -9.04 -35.46 -18.68
N ASP A 257 -8.23 -34.89 -17.78
CA ASP A 257 -8.24 -33.44 -17.55
C ASP A 257 -7.72 -32.68 -18.77
N ASN A 258 -8.44 -31.63 -19.14
CA ASN A 258 -7.98 -30.64 -20.12
C ASN A 258 -7.41 -29.38 -19.45
N ARG A 259 -7.46 -29.29 -18.12
CA ARG A 259 -7.10 -28.09 -17.35
C ARG A 259 -6.65 -28.44 -15.93
N ILE A 260 -5.57 -27.80 -15.47
CA ILE A 260 -5.20 -27.71 -14.04
C ILE A 260 -5.43 -26.27 -13.58
N VAL A 261 -6.06 -26.08 -12.40
CA VAL A 261 -6.19 -24.75 -11.77
C VAL A 261 -5.62 -24.77 -10.36
N LEU A 262 -4.73 -23.82 -10.07
CA LEU A 262 -4.19 -23.61 -8.74
C LEU A 262 -4.69 -22.28 -8.17
N PRO A 263 -5.75 -22.24 -7.35
CA PRO A 263 -6.18 -21.03 -6.68
C PRO A 263 -5.34 -20.81 -5.40
N ILE A 264 -4.64 -19.69 -5.33
CA ILE A 264 -3.83 -19.36 -4.14
C ILE A 264 -4.03 -17.89 -3.76
N PRO A 265 -4.51 -17.58 -2.55
CA PRO A 265 -4.30 -16.26 -1.97
C PRO A 265 -2.86 -16.16 -1.42
N LEU A 266 -2.05 -15.29 -2.00
CA LEU A 266 -0.77 -14.87 -1.45
C LEU A 266 -0.95 -13.60 -0.63
N LYS A 267 -0.29 -13.52 0.53
CA LYS A 267 -0.35 -12.32 1.39
C LYS A 267 0.64 -11.27 0.91
N ILE A 268 0.22 -10.01 0.81
CA ILE A 268 1.08 -8.87 0.38
C ILE A 268 2.38 -8.80 1.18
N LYS A 269 2.27 -8.85 2.52
CA LYS A 269 3.44 -8.78 3.40
C LYS A 269 4.46 -9.88 3.10
N GLN A 270 4.00 -11.08 2.74
CA GLN A 270 4.90 -12.18 2.37
C GLN A 270 5.57 -11.93 1.02
N LEU A 271 4.85 -11.35 0.05
CA LEU A 271 5.38 -11.01 -1.27
C LEU A 271 6.44 -9.89 -1.17
N GLN A 272 6.15 -8.81 -0.44
CA GLN A 272 7.08 -7.70 -0.20
C GLN A 272 8.35 -8.14 0.53
N ILE A 273 8.23 -8.99 1.57
CA ILE A 273 9.40 -9.52 2.27
C ILE A 273 10.30 -10.33 1.33
N SER A 274 9.73 -11.11 0.41
CA SER A 274 10.51 -11.86 -0.59
C SER A 274 11.20 -10.95 -1.61
N LEU A 275 10.53 -9.89 -2.07
CA LEU A 275 11.12 -8.86 -2.94
C LEU A 275 12.31 -8.20 -2.25
N ALA A 276 12.15 -7.75 -1.00
CA ALA A 276 13.23 -7.16 -0.20
C ALA A 276 14.37 -8.13 0.10
N ALA A 277 14.06 -9.43 0.23
CA ALA A 277 15.06 -10.48 0.41
C ALA A 277 15.84 -10.82 -0.86
N ASN A 278 15.52 -10.17 -1.99
CA ASN A 278 16.10 -10.43 -3.30
C ASN A 278 16.02 -11.91 -3.68
N LYS A 279 14.88 -12.57 -3.38
CA LYS A 279 14.64 -13.96 -3.81
C LYS A 279 13.27 -14.17 -4.48
N PRO A 280 13.24 -14.74 -5.69
CA PRO A 280 12.02 -14.98 -6.45
C PRO A 280 11.17 -16.13 -5.89
N PHE A 281 9.84 -16.05 -6.04
CA PHE A 281 9.00 -17.25 -5.98
C PHE A 281 9.14 -18.07 -7.28
N LYS A 282 8.70 -19.33 -7.27
CA LYS A 282 8.81 -20.20 -8.45
C LYS A 282 7.49 -20.92 -8.73
N ILE A 283 7.14 -21.04 -10.01
CA ILE A 283 6.18 -22.04 -10.48
C ILE A 283 6.95 -23.14 -11.16
N LYS A 284 6.70 -24.37 -10.73
CA LYS A 284 7.23 -25.58 -11.36
C LYS A 284 6.09 -26.35 -12.01
N VAL A 285 6.23 -26.62 -13.31
CA VAL A 285 5.37 -27.52 -14.07
C VAL A 285 6.18 -28.79 -14.35
N SER A 286 5.70 -29.96 -13.95
CA SER A 286 6.47 -31.20 -14.07
C SER A 286 5.61 -32.39 -14.48
N VAL A 287 6.20 -33.29 -15.28
CA VAL A 287 5.63 -34.59 -15.67
C VAL A 287 6.75 -35.61 -15.53
N GLU A 288 6.55 -36.66 -14.74
CA GLU A 288 7.58 -37.70 -14.52
C GLU A 288 8.95 -37.12 -14.11
N ASN A 289 9.98 -37.31 -14.94
CA ASN A 289 11.37 -36.86 -14.69
C ASN A 289 11.67 -35.47 -15.29
N ASP A 290 10.76 -34.90 -16.07
CA ASP A 290 10.95 -33.62 -16.74
C ASP A 290 10.22 -32.49 -16.00
N SER A 291 10.85 -31.31 -15.95
CA SER A 291 10.23 -30.14 -15.33
C SER A 291 10.65 -28.84 -15.98
N TYR A 292 9.68 -27.94 -16.08
CA TYR A 292 9.86 -26.55 -16.43
C TYR A 292 9.66 -25.71 -15.17
N THR A 293 10.54 -24.73 -14.94
CA THR A 293 10.41 -23.81 -13.80
C THR A 293 10.44 -22.38 -14.31
N GLU A 294 9.39 -21.62 -14.00
CA GLU A 294 9.34 -20.18 -14.21
C GLU A 294 9.67 -19.46 -12.90
N LEU A 295 10.62 -18.54 -12.97
CA LEU A 295 10.96 -17.66 -11.86
C LEU A 295 10.05 -16.43 -11.90
N PHE A 296 9.58 -16.01 -10.74
CA PHE A 296 8.99 -14.69 -10.55
C PHE A 296 10.13 -13.77 -10.16
N PRO A 297 10.77 -13.01 -11.10
CA PRO A 297 11.99 -12.30 -10.83
C PRO A 297 11.85 -11.28 -9.70
N LEU A 298 12.94 -10.62 -9.41
CA LEU A 298 12.93 -9.43 -8.60
C LEU A 298 12.92 -8.26 -9.58
N GLY A 299 12.02 -7.31 -9.34
CA GLY A 299 12.13 -6.00 -9.98
C GLY A 299 13.46 -5.35 -9.61
#